data_AF-A0A8C9G4V9-F1
#
_entry.id   AF-A0A8C9G4V9-F1
#
_cell.length_a   1.000
_cell.length_b   1.000
_cell.length_c   1.000
_cell.angle_alpha   90.00
_cell.angle_beta   90.00
_cell.angle_gamma   90.00
#
_symmetry.space_group_name_H-M   'P 1'
#
loop_
_entity.id
_entity.type
_entity.pdbx_description
1 polymer ?
#
loop_
_entity_poly.entity_id
_entity_poly.type
_entity_poly.pdbx_seq_one_letter_code
_entity_poly.pdbx_strand_id
1 'polypeptide(L)'
;MSSEETTVNEEPARCTFCGAPEKPIPTAADLKEKPQENLFCCRSYKKVFNTAIQDLMSEDKTKDKMDSASHADDLQAELRSGIKEKVLQHLGKGGFENYREILRQYLKTVSQNSISFRLSKPSDYTIRPKADPFTKHQPTLAPPEDLLEMDTDFVAEHLKLCCSPSPVRRCYPDGQTFYLLFPDGSGQVYYPSGNIAILIAFTEEAQFTYVILEDNKHPGIQAAFGSHGHGVSFHPNGRPRTILSPCTGICFDHSGERQKQWNWHDLSHHVHSPPFQPITMKLNCHLTLKIVAQDKIHLWFVSHNNCIHFNLGARLKLKDPETSHLLKGLENEEERFLQSKKIQLRSLLSKIESVLQ
;
A
#
# COMPACT_ATOMS: atom_id res chain seq x y z
N MET A 1 -59.69 4.50 30.29
CA MET A 1 -58.97 5.17 29.20
C MET A 1 -57.50 4.98 29.49
N SER A 2 -56.89 4.02 28.80
CA SER A 2 -55.48 3.65 28.95
C SER A 2 -54.67 4.58 28.05
N SER A 3 -53.70 5.28 28.63
CA SER A 3 -52.77 6.13 27.93
C SER A 3 -51.62 5.26 27.41
N GLU A 4 -51.59 5.00 26.10
CA GLU A 4 -50.44 4.39 25.44
C GLU A 4 -49.27 5.38 25.45
N GLU A 5 -48.24 5.08 26.24
CA GLU A 5 -46.91 5.67 26.08
C GLU A 5 -46.32 5.17 24.76
N THR A 6 -46.27 6.06 23.77
CA THR A 6 -45.59 5.82 22.50
C THR A 6 -44.09 5.93 22.74
N THR A 7 -43.40 4.81 22.91
CA THR A 7 -41.94 4.74 22.87
C THR A 7 -41.47 5.02 21.45
N VAL A 8 -40.99 6.25 21.23
CA VAL A 8 -40.24 6.61 20.02
C VAL A 8 -38.92 5.85 20.06
N ASN A 9 -38.82 4.77 19.28
CA ASN A 9 -37.55 4.11 19.00
C ASN A 9 -36.73 5.04 18.08
N GLU A 10 -35.82 5.83 18.66
CA GLU A 10 -34.80 6.54 17.89
C GLU A 10 -33.92 5.49 17.19
N GLU A 11 -33.90 5.49 15.85
CA GLU A 11 -32.97 4.65 15.10
C GLU A 11 -31.53 5.07 15.43
N PRO A 12 -30.63 4.11 15.74
CA PRO A 12 -29.25 4.45 16.07
C PRO A 12 -28.59 5.14 14.89
N ALA A 13 -27.93 6.28 15.16
CA ALA A 13 -27.13 7.00 14.19
C ALA A 13 -26.20 6.03 13.45
N ARG A 14 -26.09 6.16 12.13
CA ARG A 14 -25.26 5.27 11.30
C ARG A 14 -23.94 5.93 11.00
N CYS A 15 -22.86 5.15 11.07
CA CYS A 15 -21.54 5.61 10.72
C CYS A 15 -21.48 6.02 9.24
N THR A 16 -21.05 7.25 8.98
CA THR A 16 -20.90 7.82 7.63
C THR A 16 -19.89 7.07 6.76
N PHE A 17 -19.00 6.28 7.35
CA PHE A 17 -17.98 5.51 6.62
C PHE A 17 -18.37 4.06 6.31
N CYS A 18 -19.05 3.37 7.23
CA CYS A 18 -19.36 1.93 7.06
C CYS A 18 -20.86 1.60 7.08
N GLY A 19 -21.73 2.57 7.34
CA GLY A 19 -23.18 2.38 7.40
C GLY A 19 -23.68 1.55 8.59
N ALA A 20 -22.78 0.98 9.40
CA ALA A 20 -23.12 0.26 10.63
C ALA A 20 -23.63 1.24 11.71
N PRO A 21 -24.39 0.75 12.72
CA PRO A 21 -24.73 1.56 13.89
C PRO A 21 -23.47 2.18 14.49
N GLU A 22 -23.49 3.51 14.64
CA GLU A 22 -22.38 4.28 15.18
C GLU A 22 -22.17 3.85 16.63
N LYS A 23 -20.96 3.34 16.93
CA LYS A 23 -20.60 3.03 18.30
C LYS A 23 -20.36 4.33 19.07
N PRO A 24 -20.72 4.39 20.36
CA PRO A 24 -20.44 5.56 21.18
C PRO A 24 -18.94 5.84 21.22
N ILE A 25 -18.60 7.12 21.40
CA ILE A 25 -17.20 7.53 21.55
C ILE A 25 -16.60 6.81 22.77
N PRO A 26 -15.41 6.17 22.62
CA PRO A 26 -14.79 5.45 23.73
C PRO A 26 -14.53 6.33 24.94
N THR A 27 -14.95 5.88 26.12
CA THR A 27 -14.59 6.51 27.40
C THR A 27 -13.18 6.09 27.85
N ALA A 28 -12.61 6.74 28.87
CA ALA A 28 -11.32 6.37 29.45
C ALA A 28 -11.30 4.95 30.01
N ALA A 29 -12.44 4.48 30.54
CA ALA A 29 -12.56 3.10 30.99
C ALA A 29 -12.48 2.15 29.79
N ASP A 30 -13.16 2.48 28.69
CA ASP A 30 -13.11 1.70 27.45
C ASP A 30 -11.69 1.65 26.86
N LEU A 31 -10.97 2.78 26.84
CA LEU A 31 -9.60 2.86 26.34
C LEU A 31 -8.59 2.07 27.20
N LYS A 32 -8.91 1.80 28.46
CA LYS A 32 -8.06 1.02 29.38
C LYS A 32 -8.40 -0.47 29.38
N GLU A 33 -9.68 -0.82 29.29
CA GLU A 33 -10.16 -2.16 29.61
C GLU A 33 -10.61 -2.96 28.37
N LYS A 34 -10.99 -2.30 27.27
CA LYS A 34 -11.53 -2.99 26.09
C LYS A 34 -10.47 -3.19 24.99
N PRO A 35 -10.49 -4.35 24.30
CA PRO A 35 -9.69 -4.54 23.10
C PRO A 35 -10.01 -3.47 22.05
N GLN A 36 -8.98 -2.92 21.39
CA GLN A 36 -9.14 -1.80 20.44
C GLN A 36 -10.11 -2.12 19.29
N GLU A 37 -10.25 -3.39 18.93
CA GLU A 37 -11.13 -3.89 17.88
C GLU A 37 -12.62 -3.69 18.21
N ASN A 38 -12.96 -3.58 19.50
CA ASN A 38 -14.35 -3.43 19.95
C ASN A 38 -14.78 -1.97 20.10
N LEU A 39 -13.84 -1.02 20.11
CA LEU A 39 -14.09 0.39 20.41
C LEU A 39 -14.74 1.16 19.26
N PHE A 40 -14.49 0.76 18.02
CA PHE A 40 -14.92 1.51 16.84
C PHE A 40 -15.79 0.64 15.92
N CYS A 41 -16.68 1.27 15.17
CA CYS A 41 -17.54 0.60 14.19
C CYS A 41 -16.80 0.33 12.87
N CYS A 42 -15.78 1.14 12.54
CA CYS A 42 -14.92 0.94 11.39
C CYS A 42 -13.59 1.69 11.55
N ARG A 43 -12.66 1.39 10.63
CA ARG A 43 -11.30 1.90 10.62
C ARG A 43 -11.21 3.37 10.24
N SER A 44 -12.01 3.83 9.28
CA SER A 44 -12.06 5.25 8.89
C SER A 44 -12.48 6.12 10.07
N TYR A 45 -13.47 5.66 10.84
CA TYR A 45 -13.86 6.32 12.09
C TYR A 45 -12.74 6.28 13.14
N LYS A 46 -12.05 5.13 13.33
CA LYS A 46 -10.86 5.03 14.21
C LYS A 46 -9.76 6.02 13.80
N LYS A 47 -9.48 6.16 12.50
CA LYS A 47 -8.46 7.09 11.98
C LYS A 47 -8.84 8.54 12.28
N VAL A 48 -10.08 8.92 11.98
CA VAL A 48 -10.60 10.26 12.26
C VAL A 48 -10.58 10.55 13.78
N PHE A 49 -10.95 9.58 14.61
CA PHE A 49 -10.84 9.67 16.06
C PHE A 49 -9.39 9.87 16.52
N ASN A 50 -8.44 9.06 16.04
CA ASN A 50 -7.03 9.18 16.39
C ASN A 50 -6.47 10.55 16.01
N THR A 51 -6.79 11.06 14.82
CA THR A 51 -6.39 12.41 14.37
C THR A 51 -7.01 13.49 15.27
N ALA A 52 -8.30 13.39 15.60
CA ALA A 52 -8.96 14.34 16.49
C ALA A 52 -8.32 14.37 17.90
N ILE A 53 -7.95 13.20 18.45
CA ILE A 53 -7.21 13.11 19.72
C ILE A 53 -5.81 13.71 19.59
N GLN A 54 -5.11 13.45 18.49
CA GLN A 54 -3.77 13.99 18.25
C GLN A 54 -3.77 15.52 18.16
N ASP A 55 -4.78 16.10 17.49
CA ASP A 55 -4.97 17.55 17.43
C ASP A 55 -5.23 18.14 18.82
N LEU A 56 -6.14 17.54 19.60
CA LEU A 56 -6.43 17.96 20.99
C LEU A 56 -5.16 17.96 21.86
N MET A 57 -4.23 17.04 21.62
CA MET A 57 -2.96 16.96 22.33
C MET A 57 -1.94 18.02 21.87
N SER A 58 -2.13 18.59 20.67
CA SER A 58 -1.22 19.52 19.99
C SER A 58 -1.67 20.98 20.11
N GLU A 59 -2.97 21.24 20.28
CA GLU A 59 -3.55 22.57 20.54
C GLU A 59 -3.01 23.23 21.82
N ASP A 60 -2.48 22.43 22.75
CA ASP A 60 -1.83 22.91 23.99
C ASP A 60 -0.41 23.45 23.78
N LYS A 61 0.20 23.22 22.60
CA LYS A 61 1.57 23.67 22.28
C LYS A 61 1.62 24.87 21.33
N THR A 62 0.48 25.32 20.81
CA THR A 62 0.41 26.36 19.78
C THR A 62 -0.68 27.38 20.10
N LYS A 63 -0.47 28.18 21.14
CA LYS A 63 -1.20 29.44 21.32
C LYS A 63 -0.74 30.58 20.41
N ASP A 64 0.22 30.33 19.50
CA ASP A 64 0.65 31.32 18.50
C ASP A 64 0.99 30.62 17.17
N LYS A 65 0.03 30.54 16.25
CA LYS A 65 0.16 31.04 14.88
C LYS A 65 -1.10 30.77 14.06
N MET A 66 -1.46 31.82 13.31
CA MET A 66 -2.56 31.93 12.36
C MET A 66 -2.74 30.74 11.41
N ASP A 67 -4.02 30.56 11.08
CA ASP A 67 -4.61 29.64 10.12
C ASP A 67 -3.82 29.51 8.81
N SER A 68 -3.41 28.29 8.53
CA SER A 68 -3.11 27.84 7.18
C SER A 68 -4.14 26.76 6.84
N ALA A 69 -5.23 27.18 6.20
CA ALA A 69 -6.28 26.28 5.75
C ALA A 69 -5.69 25.30 4.72
N SER A 70 -5.57 24.04 5.10
CA SER A 70 -5.41 22.95 4.14
C SER A 70 -6.80 22.44 3.77
N HIS A 71 -7.04 22.28 2.47
CA HIS A 71 -8.28 21.72 1.93
C HIS A 71 -8.36 20.23 2.28
N ALA A 72 -8.79 19.93 3.51
CA ALA A 72 -9.35 18.64 3.86
C ALA A 72 -10.83 18.64 3.45
N ASP A 73 -11.33 17.51 2.92
CA ASP A 73 -12.77 17.29 2.68
C ASP A 73 -13.60 17.84 3.84
N ASP A 74 -14.47 18.83 3.57
CA ASP A 74 -15.25 19.58 4.57
C ASP A 74 -15.99 18.65 5.56
N LEU A 75 -16.46 17.50 5.07
CA LEU A 75 -17.16 16.48 5.85
C LEU A 75 -16.27 15.78 6.89
N GLN A 76 -14.99 15.55 6.59
CA GLN A 76 -14.07 14.97 7.57
C GLN A 76 -13.67 16.01 8.62
N ALA A 77 -13.52 17.28 8.23
CA ALA A 77 -13.20 18.36 9.16
C ALA A 77 -14.34 18.57 10.17
N GLU A 78 -15.59 18.58 9.70
CA GLU A 78 -16.78 18.69 10.55
C GLU A 78 -16.90 17.50 11.53
N LEU A 79 -16.69 16.27 11.05
CA LEU A 79 -16.71 15.08 11.90
C LEU A 79 -15.57 15.09 12.93
N ARG A 80 -14.37 15.54 12.56
CA ARG A 80 -13.24 15.71 13.50
C ARG A 80 -13.61 16.70 14.59
N SER A 81 -14.16 17.85 14.22
CA SER A 81 -14.59 18.88 15.17
C SER A 81 -15.66 18.37 16.12
N GLY A 82 -16.68 17.66 15.59
CA GLY A 82 -17.73 17.05 16.40
C GLY A 82 -17.22 15.97 17.36
N ILE A 83 -16.21 15.18 16.97
CA ILE A 83 -15.56 14.22 17.87
C ILE A 83 -14.80 14.96 18.97
N LYS A 84 -14.03 16.01 18.65
CA LYS A 84 -13.34 16.83 19.65
C LYS A 84 -14.33 17.39 20.67
N GLU A 85 -15.43 17.96 20.20
CA GLU A 85 -16.44 18.55 21.06
C GLU A 85 -17.09 17.50 21.97
N LYS A 86 -17.51 16.35 21.43
CA LYS A 86 -18.09 15.26 22.23
C LYS A 86 -17.10 14.69 23.25
N VAL A 87 -15.83 14.54 22.88
CA VAL A 87 -14.76 14.16 23.80
C VAL A 87 -14.64 15.20 24.91
N LEU A 88 -14.58 16.49 24.60
CA LEU A 88 -14.52 17.57 25.59
C LEU A 88 -15.77 17.65 26.49
N GLN A 89 -16.96 17.44 25.92
CA GLN A 89 -18.24 17.41 26.66
C GLN A 89 -18.27 16.26 27.69
N HIS A 90 -17.74 15.08 27.34
CA HIS A 90 -17.58 13.96 28.27
C HIS A 90 -16.54 14.20 29.38
N LEU A 91 -15.64 15.18 29.21
CA LEU A 91 -14.50 15.39 30.10
C LEU A 91 -14.71 16.48 31.16
N GLY A 92 -15.74 17.33 31.01
CA GLY A 92 -16.01 18.46 31.90
C GLY A 92 -14.85 19.48 31.97
N LYS A 93 -15.06 20.61 32.65
CA LYS A 93 -14.09 21.73 32.71
C LYS A 93 -12.82 21.50 33.55
N GLY A 94 -12.48 20.27 33.94
CA GLY A 94 -11.31 19.99 34.79
C GLY A 94 -10.73 18.57 34.74
N GLY A 95 -11.29 17.67 33.93
CA GLY A 95 -10.85 16.26 33.84
C GLY A 95 -9.80 15.97 32.76
N PHE A 96 -9.44 16.97 31.94
CA PHE A 96 -8.62 16.78 30.75
C PHE A 96 -7.21 16.27 31.06
N GLU A 97 -6.55 16.75 32.12
CA GLU A 97 -5.16 16.36 32.42
C GLU A 97 -5.00 14.89 32.84
N ASN A 98 -5.94 14.33 33.63
CA ASN A 98 -5.92 12.90 33.96
C ASN A 98 -6.21 12.03 32.73
N TYR A 99 -7.02 12.51 31.81
CA TYR A 99 -7.31 11.84 30.54
C TYR A 99 -6.18 11.96 29.52
N ARG A 100 -5.40 13.03 29.60
CA ARG A 100 -4.27 13.30 28.71
C ARG A 100 -3.25 12.18 28.75
N GLU A 101 -2.95 11.64 29.93
CA GLU A 101 -2.05 10.49 30.06
C GLU A 101 -2.63 9.23 29.43
N ILE A 102 -3.94 8.99 29.60
CA ILE A 102 -4.64 7.84 29.03
C ILE A 102 -4.66 7.91 27.50
N LEU A 103 -4.98 9.08 26.94
CA LEU A 103 -4.97 9.32 25.49
C LEU A 103 -3.54 9.23 24.94
N ARG A 104 -2.54 9.72 25.65
CA ARG A 104 -1.12 9.59 25.26
C ARG A 104 -0.67 8.14 25.26
N GLN A 105 -1.09 7.35 26.26
CA GLN A 105 -0.80 5.93 26.33
C GLN A 105 -1.50 5.16 25.22
N TYR A 106 -2.77 5.45 24.96
CA TYR A 106 -3.52 4.93 23.83
C TYR A 106 -2.82 5.22 22.50
N LEU A 107 -2.44 6.49 22.25
CA LEU A 107 -1.70 6.86 21.03
C LEU A 107 -0.37 6.12 20.91
N LYS A 108 0.40 5.99 22.00
CA LYS A 108 1.65 5.20 22.00
C LYS A 108 1.40 3.73 21.62
N THR A 109 0.34 3.11 22.14
CA THR A 109 -0.02 1.73 21.80
C THR A 109 -0.48 1.61 20.35
N VAL A 110 -1.24 2.59 19.84
CA VAL A 110 -1.69 2.59 18.45
C VAL A 110 -0.54 2.80 17.47
N SER A 111 0.50 3.56 17.84
CA SER A 111 1.70 3.81 17.03
C SER A 111 2.76 2.69 17.10
N GLN A 112 2.56 1.65 17.91
CA GLN A 112 3.50 0.52 18.06
C GLN A 112 3.19 -0.63 17.09
N ASN A 113 3.22 -0.38 15.78
CA ASN A 113 3.12 -1.45 14.76
C ASN A 113 4.43 -1.73 14.01
N SER A 114 5.55 -1.09 14.38
CA SER A 114 6.85 -1.36 13.73
C SER A 114 7.60 -2.50 14.41
N ILE A 115 7.76 -3.64 13.74
CA ILE A 115 8.74 -4.66 14.13
C ILE A 115 10.08 -4.25 13.53
N SER A 116 10.98 -3.72 14.37
CA SER A 116 12.37 -3.49 13.99
C SER A 116 13.17 -4.76 14.23
N PHE A 117 13.59 -5.42 13.14
CA PHE A 117 14.49 -6.57 13.22
C PHE A 117 15.78 -6.25 12.47
N ARG A 118 16.89 -6.68 13.05
CA ARG A 118 18.19 -6.65 12.39
C ARG A 118 18.33 -7.97 11.63
N LEU A 119 18.09 -7.95 10.32
CA LEU A 119 18.63 -9.00 9.46
C LEU A 119 20.15 -9.03 9.70
N SER A 120 20.71 -10.23 9.83
CA SER A 120 22.09 -10.57 10.23
C SER A 120 23.18 -9.52 9.92
N LYS A 121 24.27 -9.55 10.70
CA LYS A 121 25.48 -8.75 10.42
C LYS A 121 25.82 -8.81 8.92
N PRO A 122 26.20 -7.69 8.28
CA PRO A 122 26.57 -7.68 6.88
C PRO A 122 27.64 -8.74 6.66
N SER A 123 27.31 -9.70 5.83
CA SER A 123 28.19 -10.76 5.41
C SER A 123 28.83 -10.38 4.08
N ASP A 124 29.90 -11.07 3.73
CA ASP A 124 30.72 -10.81 2.53
C ASP A 124 29.96 -10.98 1.20
N TYR A 125 28.71 -11.46 1.23
CA TYR A 125 27.81 -11.57 0.06
C TYR A 125 26.96 -10.32 -0.18
N THR A 126 27.02 -9.30 0.68
CA THR A 126 26.50 -7.95 0.37
C THR A 126 27.47 -7.25 -0.58
N ILE A 127 27.47 -7.64 -1.85
CA ILE A 127 28.22 -6.93 -2.89
C ILE A 127 27.55 -5.57 -3.08
N ARG A 128 27.99 -4.57 -2.31
CA ARG A 128 27.86 -3.18 -2.76
C ARG A 128 28.72 -3.08 -4.01
N PRO A 129 28.20 -2.55 -5.14
CA PRO A 129 29.04 -2.22 -6.27
C PRO A 129 30.21 -1.39 -5.75
N LYS A 130 31.45 -1.82 -6.03
CA LYS A 130 32.62 -0.98 -5.75
C LYS A 130 32.42 0.30 -6.55
N ALA A 131 32.10 1.38 -5.86
CA ALA A 131 32.11 2.70 -6.46
C ALA A 131 33.55 2.96 -6.92
N ASP A 132 33.72 3.17 -8.23
CA ASP A 132 34.98 3.63 -8.79
C ASP A 132 35.39 4.94 -8.09
N PRO A 133 36.67 5.13 -7.68
CA PRO A 133 37.08 6.30 -6.89
C PRO A 133 37.00 7.65 -7.63
N PHE A 134 36.54 7.68 -8.87
CA PHE A 134 36.55 8.87 -9.73
C PHE A 134 35.21 9.10 -10.42
N THR A 135 34.18 9.39 -9.64
CA THR A 135 33.16 10.40 -10.02
C THR A 135 32.41 10.82 -8.77
N LYS A 136 32.80 11.96 -8.19
CA LYS A 136 31.96 12.68 -7.22
C LYS A 136 30.80 13.32 -7.99
N HIS A 137 29.83 12.51 -8.42
CA HIS A 137 28.48 13.04 -8.61
C HIS A 137 27.80 12.99 -7.25
N GLN A 138 27.77 14.16 -6.62
CA GLN A 138 27.00 14.42 -5.42
C GLN A 138 25.52 14.16 -5.75
N PRO A 139 24.84 13.14 -5.19
CA PRO A 139 23.39 13.04 -5.30
C PRO A 139 22.82 14.00 -4.25
N THR A 140 22.68 15.28 -4.62
CA THR A 140 21.98 16.28 -3.78
C THR A 140 20.46 16.19 -3.95
N LEU A 141 19.96 15.23 -4.74
CA LEU A 141 18.52 15.03 -4.94
C LEU A 141 18.04 13.93 -4.01
N ALA A 142 16.96 14.19 -3.29
CA ALA A 142 16.21 13.15 -2.58
C ALA A 142 15.91 11.98 -3.55
N PRO A 143 15.89 10.72 -3.06
CA PRO A 143 15.45 9.58 -3.85
C PRO A 143 14.21 9.93 -4.68
N PRO A 144 14.16 9.60 -5.98
CA PRO A 144 12.99 9.90 -6.83
C PRO A 144 11.66 9.38 -6.24
N GLU A 145 11.73 8.35 -5.41
CA GLU A 145 10.61 7.76 -4.68
C GLU A 145 10.00 8.71 -3.64
N ASP A 146 10.80 9.62 -3.06
CA ASP A 146 10.32 10.60 -2.06
C ASP A 146 9.40 11.65 -2.68
N LEU A 147 9.43 11.80 -4.01
CA LEU A 147 8.54 12.66 -4.78
C LEU A 147 7.15 12.04 -4.98
N LEU A 148 6.99 10.77 -4.65
CA LEU A 148 5.76 10.02 -4.87
C LEU A 148 4.96 9.86 -3.56
N GLU A 149 3.65 9.85 -3.70
CA GLU A 149 2.70 9.52 -2.64
C GLU A 149 1.62 8.56 -3.15
N MET A 150 1.01 7.80 -2.25
CA MET A 150 -0.09 6.91 -2.62
C MET A 150 -1.31 7.73 -3.02
N ASP A 151 -1.96 7.33 -4.10
CA ASP A 151 -3.25 7.89 -4.45
C ASP A 151 -4.33 7.48 -3.44
N THR A 152 -4.83 8.44 -2.66
CA THR A 152 -5.85 8.24 -1.63
C THR A 152 -7.14 7.63 -2.18
N ASP A 153 -7.51 7.93 -3.43
CA ASP A 153 -8.70 7.38 -4.06
C ASP A 153 -8.51 5.90 -4.39
N PHE A 154 -7.31 5.53 -4.84
CA PHE A 154 -6.94 4.14 -5.14
C PHE A 154 -6.92 3.31 -3.85
N VAL A 155 -6.33 3.88 -2.80
CA VAL A 155 -6.33 3.30 -1.46
C VAL A 155 -7.76 3.11 -0.95
N ALA A 156 -8.62 4.12 -1.10
CA ALA A 156 -10.02 4.03 -0.70
C ALA A 156 -10.77 2.95 -1.49
N GLU A 157 -10.54 2.83 -2.80
CA GLU A 157 -11.12 1.76 -3.64
C GLU A 157 -10.67 0.37 -3.18
N HIS A 158 -9.38 0.19 -2.90
CA HIS A 158 -8.85 -1.07 -2.38
C HIS A 158 -9.46 -1.41 -1.00
N LEU A 159 -9.65 -0.40 -0.15
CA LEU A 159 -10.27 -0.55 1.17
C LEU A 159 -11.79 -0.81 1.11
N LYS A 160 -12.50 -0.39 0.06
CA LYS A 160 -13.93 -0.75 -0.14
C LYS A 160 -14.13 -2.27 -0.23
N LEU A 161 -13.11 -3.01 -0.66
CA LEU A 161 -13.15 -4.47 -0.67
C LEU A 161 -13.02 -5.08 0.74
N CYS A 162 -12.58 -4.27 1.73
CA CYS A 162 -12.34 -4.65 3.13
C CYS A 162 -13.51 -4.20 4.04
N CYS A 163 -14.77 -4.38 3.59
CA CYS A 163 -15.95 -3.88 4.31
C CYS A 163 -16.84 -4.99 4.89
N SER A 164 -16.42 -6.26 4.88
CA SER A 164 -17.21 -7.30 5.52
C SER A 164 -17.20 -7.10 7.04
N PRO A 165 -18.37 -7.10 7.71
CA PRO A 165 -18.44 -6.94 9.16
C PRO A 165 -17.83 -8.15 9.91
N SER A 166 -17.68 -9.28 9.21
CA SER A 166 -17.10 -10.52 9.71
C SER A 166 -16.04 -11.06 8.75
N PRO A 167 -15.13 -11.93 9.21
CA PRO A 167 -14.21 -12.65 8.33
C PRO A 167 -14.96 -13.46 7.26
N VAL A 168 -14.45 -13.43 6.03
CA VAL A 168 -14.97 -14.19 4.90
C VAL A 168 -14.09 -15.41 4.68
N ARG A 169 -14.69 -16.60 4.79
CA ARG A 169 -14.01 -17.87 4.54
C ARG A 169 -14.68 -18.59 3.37
N ARG A 170 -13.87 -19.08 2.42
CA ARG A 170 -14.31 -20.07 1.43
C ARG A 170 -13.53 -21.36 1.61
N CYS A 171 -14.17 -22.48 1.29
CA CYS A 171 -13.59 -23.81 1.42
C CYS A 171 -13.50 -24.52 0.06
N TYR A 172 -12.58 -25.46 -0.03
CA TYR A 172 -12.53 -26.48 -1.07
C TYR A 172 -13.70 -27.47 -0.92
N PRO A 173 -13.98 -28.30 -1.94
CA PRO A 173 -15.04 -29.32 -1.88
C PRO A 173 -14.88 -30.34 -0.75
N ASP A 174 -13.66 -30.57 -0.28
CA ASP A 174 -13.33 -31.46 0.85
C ASP A 174 -13.52 -30.79 2.22
N GLY A 175 -13.93 -29.51 2.25
CA GLY A 175 -14.15 -28.73 3.47
C GLY A 175 -12.90 -28.00 3.99
N GLN A 176 -11.71 -28.22 3.42
CA GLN A 176 -10.51 -27.49 3.79
C GLN A 176 -10.61 -26.02 3.39
N THR A 177 -9.93 -25.13 4.11
CA THR A 177 -9.98 -23.69 3.81
C THR A 177 -9.28 -23.41 2.47
N PHE A 178 -9.96 -22.69 1.58
CA PHE A 178 -9.41 -22.18 0.33
C PHE A 178 -8.86 -20.76 0.51
N TYR A 179 -9.64 -19.86 1.10
CA TYR A 179 -9.15 -18.58 1.57
C TYR A 179 -9.90 -18.10 2.81
N LEU A 180 -9.23 -17.25 3.58
CA LEU A 180 -9.74 -16.52 4.73
C LEU A 180 -9.34 -15.05 4.59
N LEU A 181 -10.29 -14.14 4.55
CA LEU A 181 -10.06 -12.69 4.50
C LEU A 181 -10.73 -12.05 5.71
N PHE A 182 -9.98 -11.29 6.48
CA PHE A 182 -10.49 -10.56 7.64
C PHE A 182 -11.06 -9.19 7.22
N PRO A 183 -11.88 -8.55 8.07
CA PRO A 183 -12.36 -7.19 7.85
C PRO A 183 -11.24 -6.16 7.63
N ASP A 184 -9.97 -6.48 7.94
CA ASP A 184 -8.83 -5.63 7.63
C ASP A 184 -8.42 -5.56 6.17
N GLY A 185 -8.82 -6.56 5.38
CA GLY A 185 -8.12 -6.92 4.16
C GLY A 185 -6.89 -7.81 4.37
N SER A 186 -6.50 -8.09 5.62
CA SER A 186 -5.50 -9.11 5.94
C SER A 186 -6.12 -10.48 5.72
N GLY A 187 -5.32 -11.48 5.40
CA GLY A 187 -5.87 -12.75 5.01
C GLY A 187 -4.86 -13.75 4.53
N GLN A 188 -5.37 -14.92 4.21
CA GLN A 188 -4.61 -16.09 3.83
C GLN A 188 -5.33 -16.83 2.72
N VAL A 189 -4.57 -17.29 1.73
CA VAL A 189 -5.02 -18.24 0.70
C VAL A 189 -4.22 -19.51 0.88
N TYR A 190 -4.86 -20.67 0.77
CA TYR A 190 -4.24 -21.96 1.06
C TYR A 190 -4.21 -22.86 -0.17
N TYR A 191 -3.12 -23.61 -0.31
CA TYR A 191 -3.05 -24.77 -1.20
C TYR A 191 -3.99 -25.89 -0.74
N PRO A 192 -4.36 -26.84 -1.62
CA PRO A 192 -5.10 -28.04 -1.22
C PRO A 192 -4.37 -28.90 -0.18
N SER A 193 -3.04 -28.76 -0.09
CA SER A 193 -2.19 -29.40 0.92
C SER A 193 -2.41 -28.84 2.33
N GLY A 194 -3.10 -27.70 2.47
CA GLY A 194 -3.25 -26.95 3.71
C GLY A 194 -2.13 -25.94 3.99
N ASN A 195 -1.07 -25.91 3.17
CA ASN A 195 -0.02 -24.88 3.29
C ASN A 195 -0.53 -23.52 2.79
N ILE A 196 0.02 -22.44 3.34
CA ILE A 196 -0.33 -21.08 2.90
C ILE A 196 0.30 -20.79 1.54
N ALA A 197 -0.51 -20.37 0.57
CA ALA A 197 -0.07 -19.91 -0.74
C ALA A 197 0.19 -18.42 -0.78
N ILE A 198 -0.69 -17.63 -0.17
CA ILE A 198 -0.61 -16.17 -0.14
C ILE A 198 -0.92 -15.72 1.27
N LEU A 199 -0.03 -14.92 1.85
CA LEU A 199 -0.25 -14.18 3.08
C LEU A 199 -0.46 -12.71 2.73
N ILE A 200 -1.58 -12.15 3.16
CA ILE A 200 -1.93 -10.74 2.99
C ILE A 200 -1.80 -10.09 4.36
N ALA A 201 -0.78 -9.25 4.50
CA ALA A 201 -0.55 -8.44 5.68
C ALA A 201 -1.01 -7.00 5.40
N PHE A 202 -1.59 -6.37 6.41
CA PHE A 202 -1.90 -4.94 6.41
C PHE A 202 -1.07 -4.30 7.52
N THR A 203 -0.38 -3.22 7.19
CA THR A 203 0.26 -2.33 8.17
C THR A 203 -0.48 -1.00 8.22
N GLU A 204 -0.02 -0.05 9.04
CA GLU A 204 -0.63 1.28 9.13
C GLU A 204 -0.83 1.93 7.74
N GLU A 205 -1.81 2.82 7.63
CA GLU A 205 -2.06 3.61 6.41
C GLU A 205 -2.52 2.84 5.15
N ALA A 206 -3.17 1.68 5.29
CA ALA A 206 -3.64 0.89 4.14
C ALA A 206 -2.52 0.29 3.29
N GLN A 207 -1.39 0.02 3.95
CA GLN A 207 -0.24 -0.59 3.33
C GLN A 207 -0.41 -2.10 3.32
N PHE A 208 -0.73 -2.64 2.15
CA PHE A 208 -0.86 -4.08 1.96
C PHE A 208 0.46 -4.67 1.49
N THR A 209 0.87 -5.75 2.14
CA THR A 209 1.99 -6.59 1.71
C THR A 209 1.48 -7.99 1.42
N TYR A 210 1.71 -8.44 0.19
CA TYR A 210 1.38 -9.76 -0.28
C TYR A 210 2.65 -10.59 -0.31
N VAL A 211 2.71 -11.64 0.49
CA VAL A 211 3.81 -12.61 0.51
C VAL A 211 3.33 -13.91 -0.11
N ILE A 212 3.96 -14.33 -1.20
CA ILE A 212 3.62 -15.51 -1.96
C ILE A 212 4.59 -16.62 -1.57
N LEU A 213 4.05 -17.77 -1.17
CA LEU A 213 4.79 -18.85 -0.52
C LEU A 213 4.74 -20.13 -1.34
N GLU A 214 5.80 -20.93 -1.22
CA GLU A 214 5.87 -22.29 -1.75
C GLU A 214 4.92 -23.25 -1.02
N ASP A 215 4.43 -24.25 -1.74
CA ASP A 215 3.66 -25.35 -1.15
C ASP A 215 4.61 -26.35 -0.47
N ASN A 216 5.16 -25.96 0.69
CA ASN A 216 6.10 -26.77 1.46
C ASN A 216 5.90 -26.53 2.98
N LYS A 217 6.32 -27.50 3.81
CA LYS A 217 6.31 -27.40 5.28
C LYS A 217 7.18 -26.26 5.81
N HIS A 218 8.29 -25.99 5.12
CA HIS A 218 9.16 -24.84 5.37
C HIS A 218 9.14 -23.97 4.11
N PRO A 219 8.13 -23.11 3.94
CA PRO A 219 7.87 -22.47 2.66
C PRO A 219 8.94 -21.41 2.35
N GLY A 220 9.57 -21.53 1.17
CA GLY A 220 10.32 -20.44 0.57
C GLY A 220 9.39 -19.33 0.08
N ILE A 221 9.90 -18.09 0.01
CA ILE A 221 9.19 -16.96 -0.57
C ILE A 221 9.38 -17.01 -2.09
N GLN A 222 8.28 -17.16 -2.84
CA GLN A 222 8.31 -17.09 -4.30
C GLN A 222 8.22 -15.65 -4.81
N ALA A 223 7.49 -14.79 -4.10
CA ALA A 223 7.38 -13.39 -4.43
C ALA A 223 6.87 -12.57 -3.23
N ALA A 224 7.11 -11.26 -3.24
CA ALA A 224 6.55 -10.32 -2.30
C ALA A 224 6.22 -9.00 -3.00
N PHE A 225 5.05 -8.42 -2.71
CA PHE A 225 4.61 -7.16 -3.30
C PHE A 225 4.00 -6.25 -2.24
N GLY A 226 4.36 -4.97 -2.27
CA GLY A 226 3.80 -3.93 -1.42
C GLY A 226 2.94 -2.95 -2.21
N SER A 227 1.93 -2.37 -1.56
CA SER A 227 1.06 -1.35 -2.15
C SER A 227 1.77 -0.04 -2.53
N HIS A 228 3.04 0.11 -2.16
CA HIS A 228 3.92 1.22 -2.54
C HIS A 228 4.70 0.98 -3.86
N GLY A 229 4.30 -0.01 -4.66
CA GLY A 229 4.92 -0.27 -5.97
C GLY A 229 6.25 -1.03 -5.91
N HIS A 230 6.67 -1.43 -4.70
CA HIS A 230 7.77 -2.35 -4.50
C HIS A 230 7.32 -3.79 -4.72
N GLY A 231 8.14 -4.57 -5.41
CA GLY A 231 7.84 -5.97 -5.62
C GLY A 231 9.04 -6.78 -6.04
N VAL A 232 9.07 -8.06 -5.66
CA VAL A 232 10.09 -9.00 -6.08
C VAL A 232 9.46 -10.36 -6.34
N SER A 233 9.93 -11.06 -7.37
CA SER A 233 9.65 -12.48 -7.57
C SER A 233 10.94 -13.23 -7.81
N PHE A 234 10.94 -14.53 -7.53
CA PHE A 234 12.11 -15.39 -7.63
C PHE A 234 11.88 -16.52 -8.64
N HIS A 235 12.97 -16.94 -9.27
CA HIS A 235 13.04 -18.22 -9.96
C HIS A 235 13.17 -19.36 -8.93
N PRO A 236 12.88 -20.62 -9.30
CA PRO A 236 13.04 -21.77 -8.40
C PRO A 236 14.47 -21.95 -7.84
N ASN A 237 15.48 -21.37 -8.49
CA ASN A 237 16.87 -21.37 -8.00
C ASN A 237 17.16 -20.26 -6.97
N GLY A 238 16.14 -19.52 -6.52
CA GLY A 238 16.25 -18.43 -5.56
C GLY A 238 16.76 -17.10 -6.13
N ARG A 239 17.12 -17.03 -7.42
CA ARG A 239 17.54 -15.77 -8.05
C ARG A 239 16.34 -14.88 -8.34
N PRO A 240 16.46 -13.55 -8.24
CA PRO A 240 15.39 -12.64 -8.64
C PRO A 240 14.99 -12.88 -10.10
N ARG A 241 13.69 -13.02 -10.33
CA ARG A 241 13.07 -13.05 -11.65
C ARG A 241 12.56 -11.67 -12.03
N THR A 242 11.94 -10.96 -11.10
CA THR A 242 11.52 -9.56 -11.31
C THR A 242 11.79 -8.73 -10.09
N ILE A 243 12.15 -7.46 -10.30
CA ILE A 243 12.26 -6.45 -9.24
C ILE A 243 11.50 -5.22 -9.73
N LEU A 244 10.57 -4.76 -8.90
CA LEU A 244 9.74 -3.58 -9.13
C LEU A 244 10.03 -2.56 -8.05
N SER A 245 10.09 -1.30 -8.47
CA SER A 245 10.18 -0.12 -7.63
C SER A 245 9.08 0.87 -8.03
N PRO A 246 8.83 1.92 -7.23
CA PRO A 246 7.92 3.01 -7.58
C PRO A 246 8.18 3.62 -8.95
N CYS A 247 9.43 3.65 -9.42
CA CYS A 247 9.80 4.33 -10.67
C CYS A 247 10.08 3.36 -11.82
N THR A 248 10.56 2.14 -11.54
CA THR A 248 11.06 1.23 -12.57
C THR A 248 10.63 -0.22 -12.32
N GLY A 249 10.73 -1.04 -13.36
CA GLY A 249 10.67 -2.49 -13.24
C GLY A 249 11.74 -3.16 -14.08
N ILE A 250 12.23 -4.29 -13.60
CA ILE A 250 13.28 -5.09 -14.24
C ILE A 250 12.88 -6.57 -14.21
N CYS A 251 13.11 -7.27 -15.32
CA CYS A 251 13.01 -8.72 -15.42
C CYS A 251 14.37 -9.33 -15.72
N PHE A 252 14.64 -10.46 -15.08
CA PHE A 252 15.87 -11.24 -15.22
C PHE A 252 15.56 -12.65 -15.71
N ASP A 253 16.47 -13.25 -16.47
CA ASP A 253 16.42 -14.66 -16.81
C ASP A 253 16.92 -15.56 -15.66
N HIS A 254 16.95 -16.88 -15.90
CA HIS A 254 17.38 -17.87 -14.91
C HIS A 254 18.88 -17.75 -14.55
N SER A 255 19.68 -17.16 -15.44
CA SER A 255 21.11 -16.86 -15.23
C SER A 255 21.30 -15.56 -14.43
N GLY A 256 20.26 -14.76 -14.26
CA GLY A 256 20.33 -13.47 -13.58
C GLY A 256 20.68 -12.31 -14.52
N GLU A 257 20.69 -12.55 -15.84
CA GLU A 257 20.92 -11.49 -16.82
C GLU A 257 19.65 -10.69 -17.06
N ARG A 258 19.81 -9.38 -17.28
CA ARG A 258 18.69 -8.45 -17.49
C ARG A 258 18.04 -8.69 -18.85
N GLN A 259 16.76 -9.02 -18.85
CA GLN A 259 15.98 -9.28 -20.07
C GLN A 259 15.10 -8.09 -20.47
N LYS A 260 14.49 -7.43 -19.49
CA LYS A 260 13.62 -6.26 -19.73
C LYS A 260 13.82 -5.24 -18.61
N GLN A 261 13.70 -3.97 -18.97
CA GLN A 261 13.65 -2.84 -18.05
C GLN A 261 12.66 -1.82 -18.58
N TRP A 262 11.94 -1.16 -17.69
CA TRP A 262 11.06 -0.05 -18.04
C TRP A 262 10.97 0.96 -16.89
N ASN A 263 10.58 2.17 -17.22
CA ASN A 263 10.23 3.23 -16.27
C ASN A 263 8.71 3.44 -16.34
N TRP A 264 8.02 3.45 -15.20
CA TRP A 264 6.56 3.61 -15.15
C TRP A 264 6.09 5.00 -15.62
N HIS A 265 6.95 6.01 -15.47
CA HIS A 265 6.67 7.42 -15.78
C HIS A 265 7.22 7.86 -17.13
N ASP A 266 7.89 6.97 -17.87
CA ASP A 266 8.28 7.23 -19.25
C ASP A 266 7.09 7.02 -20.20
N LEU A 267 6.32 8.10 -20.38
CA LEU A 267 5.21 8.18 -21.32
C LEU A 267 5.64 8.73 -22.69
N SER A 268 6.95 8.91 -22.93
CA SER A 268 7.46 9.69 -24.07
C SER A 268 7.23 9.03 -25.43
N HIS A 269 6.87 7.73 -25.46
CA HIS A 269 6.92 6.96 -26.70
C HIS A 269 5.61 6.32 -27.17
N HIS A 270 4.55 6.06 -26.37
CA HIS A 270 3.40 5.27 -26.87
C HIS A 270 2.02 5.52 -26.20
N VAL A 271 0.95 5.06 -26.88
CA VAL A 271 -0.47 4.99 -26.40
C VAL A 271 -0.67 3.95 -25.27
N HIS A 272 0.35 3.16 -24.93
CA HIS A 272 0.29 2.08 -23.94
C HIS A 272 1.14 2.40 -22.70
N SER A 273 0.62 2.07 -21.53
CA SER A 273 1.34 2.16 -20.26
C SER A 273 2.48 1.13 -20.18
N PRO A 274 3.66 1.48 -19.63
CA PRO A 274 4.72 0.51 -19.34
C PRO A 274 4.25 -0.62 -18.41
N PRO A 275 4.74 -1.88 -18.56
CA PRO A 275 5.62 -2.34 -19.62
C PRO A 275 4.90 -2.40 -20.97
N PHE A 276 5.59 -2.03 -22.07
CA PHE A 276 5.02 -1.99 -23.42
C PHE A 276 4.31 -3.28 -23.84
N GLN A 277 4.73 -4.44 -23.32
CA GLN A 277 4.01 -5.70 -23.41
C GLN A 277 3.79 -6.28 -22.02
N PRO A 278 2.57 -6.78 -21.71
CA PRO A 278 2.30 -7.45 -20.45
C PRO A 278 3.26 -8.61 -20.21
N ILE A 279 3.81 -8.67 -19.00
CA ILE A 279 4.74 -9.72 -18.59
C ILE A 279 3.94 -10.74 -17.80
N THR A 280 3.85 -11.98 -18.27
CA THR A 280 3.15 -13.06 -17.58
C THR A 280 4.13 -14.15 -17.18
N MET A 281 4.06 -14.60 -15.94
CA MET A 281 4.92 -15.65 -15.42
C MET A 281 4.16 -16.57 -14.47
N LYS A 282 4.42 -17.88 -14.57
CA LYS A 282 3.95 -18.85 -13.59
C LYS A 282 4.97 -18.91 -12.46
N LEU A 283 4.50 -18.68 -11.23
CA LEU A 283 5.30 -18.84 -10.02
C LEU A 283 5.33 -20.33 -9.63
N ASN A 284 4.19 -21.01 -9.77
CA ASN A 284 4.07 -22.47 -9.71
C ASN A 284 2.86 -22.98 -10.52
N CYS A 285 2.42 -24.22 -10.30
CA CYS A 285 1.28 -24.82 -11.01
C CYS A 285 -0.08 -24.17 -10.66
N HIS A 286 -0.20 -23.48 -9.53
CA HIS A 286 -1.42 -22.81 -9.06
C HIS A 286 -1.37 -21.29 -9.19
N LEU A 287 -0.17 -20.70 -9.18
CA LEU A 287 0.04 -19.26 -9.10
C LEU A 287 0.56 -18.67 -10.42
N THR A 288 -0.14 -17.67 -10.93
CA THR A 288 0.26 -16.90 -12.12
C THR A 288 0.29 -15.42 -11.81
N LEU A 289 1.39 -14.76 -12.15
CA LEU A 289 1.58 -13.31 -12.03
C LEU A 289 1.53 -12.67 -13.43
N LYS A 290 0.82 -11.56 -13.58
CA LYS A 290 0.78 -10.74 -14.80
C LYS A 290 0.97 -9.26 -14.46
N ILE A 291 1.98 -8.66 -15.06
CA ILE A 291 2.31 -7.24 -14.92
C ILE A 291 1.84 -6.54 -16.20
N VAL A 292 0.82 -5.69 -16.10
CA VAL A 292 0.24 -4.96 -17.23
C VAL A 292 0.57 -3.47 -17.17
N ALA A 293 0.44 -2.88 -15.98
CA ALA A 293 0.79 -1.49 -15.67
C ALA A 293 1.15 -1.39 -14.18
N GLN A 294 1.61 -0.23 -13.73
CA GLN A 294 1.99 0.00 -12.33
C GLN A 294 0.81 -0.30 -11.38
N ASP A 295 -0.39 0.14 -11.74
CA ASP A 295 -1.64 -0.06 -11.01
C ASP A 295 -2.38 -1.36 -11.38
N LYS A 296 -1.83 -2.17 -12.30
CA LYS A 296 -2.44 -3.39 -12.84
C LYS A 296 -1.43 -4.54 -12.82
N ILE A 297 -1.13 -5.01 -11.62
CA ILE A 297 -0.30 -6.19 -11.38
C ILE A 297 -1.19 -7.26 -10.79
N HIS A 298 -1.51 -8.29 -11.56
CA HIS A 298 -2.49 -9.28 -11.16
C HIS A 298 -1.84 -10.59 -10.76
N LEU A 299 -2.25 -11.12 -9.61
CA LEU A 299 -1.88 -12.46 -9.15
C LEU A 299 -3.13 -13.33 -9.12
N TRP A 300 -3.12 -14.45 -9.83
CA TRP A 300 -4.17 -15.46 -9.77
C TRP A 300 -3.68 -16.67 -9.01
N PHE A 301 -4.54 -17.16 -8.13
CA PHE A 301 -4.43 -18.48 -7.53
C PHE A 301 -5.60 -19.34 -8.02
N VAL A 302 -5.27 -20.43 -8.70
CA VAL A 302 -6.25 -21.36 -9.28
C VAL A 302 -5.95 -22.77 -8.79
N SER A 303 -6.96 -23.39 -8.20
CA SER A 303 -6.89 -24.78 -7.77
C SER A 303 -8.27 -25.42 -7.81
N HIS A 304 -8.37 -26.60 -8.44
CA HIS A 304 -9.63 -27.27 -8.69
C HIS A 304 -10.63 -26.32 -9.39
N ASN A 305 -11.86 -26.19 -8.88
CA ASN A 305 -12.88 -25.27 -9.38
C ASN A 305 -12.83 -23.90 -8.69
N ASN A 306 -11.83 -23.64 -7.85
CA ASN A 306 -11.68 -22.40 -7.11
C ASN A 306 -10.65 -21.49 -7.78
N CYS A 307 -11.00 -20.21 -7.88
CA CYS A 307 -10.13 -19.16 -8.40
C CYS A 307 -10.29 -17.91 -7.54
N ILE A 308 -9.16 -17.30 -7.20
CA ILE A 308 -9.12 -15.97 -6.58
C ILE A 308 -8.00 -15.17 -7.25
N HIS A 309 -8.21 -13.86 -7.37
CA HIS A 309 -7.21 -12.98 -7.93
C HIS A 309 -7.08 -11.70 -7.12
N PHE A 310 -5.87 -11.14 -7.11
CA PHE A 310 -5.52 -9.92 -6.40
C PHE A 310 -4.87 -8.93 -7.36
N ASN A 311 -5.17 -7.65 -7.19
CA ASN A 311 -4.37 -6.58 -7.78
C ASN A 311 -3.31 -6.14 -6.77
N LEU A 312 -2.06 -6.45 -7.09
CA LEU A 312 -0.85 -6.11 -6.35
C LEU A 312 -0.23 -4.79 -6.83
N GLY A 313 -0.88 -4.13 -7.80
CA GLY A 313 -0.41 -2.88 -8.38
C GLY A 313 -0.52 -1.71 -7.39
N ALA A 314 0.22 -0.65 -7.69
CA ALA A 314 0.23 0.58 -6.94
C ALA A 314 -0.08 1.76 -7.87
N ARG A 315 -0.92 2.69 -7.39
CA ARG A 315 -1.15 3.97 -8.06
C ARG A 315 -0.48 5.07 -7.26
N LEU A 316 0.63 5.57 -7.78
CA LEU A 316 1.44 6.60 -7.13
C LEU A 316 1.27 7.93 -7.88
N LYS A 317 1.07 9.00 -7.11
CA LYS A 317 0.96 10.37 -7.60
C LYS A 317 2.23 11.13 -7.23
N LEU A 318 2.60 12.12 -8.05
CA LEU A 318 3.63 13.09 -7.70
C LEU A 318 3.08 14.05 -6.65
N LYS A 319 3.86 14.29 -5.59
CA LYS A 319 3.58 15.33 -4.59
C LYS A 319 3.59 16.72 -5.22
N ASP A 320 4.49 16.94 -6.18
CA ASP A 320 4.61 18.17 -6.95
C ASP A 320 4.68 17.86 -8.46
N PRO A 321 3.68 18.25 -9.26
CA PRO A 321 3.68 18.08 -10.71
C PRO A 321 4.90 18.68 -11.42
N GLU A 322 5.49 19.75 -10.88
CA GLU A 322 6.66 20.41 -11.48
C GLU A 322 7.90 19.50 -11.45
N THR A 323 7.99 18.59 -10.49
CA THR A 323 9.10 17.63 -10.34
C THR A 323 9.03 16.42 -11.28
N SER A 324 8.01 16.33 -12.13
CA SER A 324 7.81 15.18 -13.05
C SER A 324 8.99 14.89 -13.99
N HIS A 325 9.74 15.92 -14.36
CA HIS A 325 10.95 15.78 -15.20
C HIS A 325 12.06 14.97 -14.52
N LEU A 326 12.10 14.95 -13.17
CA LEU A 326 13.07 14.17 -12.40
C LEU A 326 12.80 12.67 -12.46
N LEU A 327 11.55 12.25 -12.65
CA LEU A 327 11.16 10.84 -12.80
C LEU A 327 11.48 10.29 -14.20
N LYS A 328 11.45 11.15 -15.23
CA LYS A 328 11.79 10.79 -16.61
C LYS A 328 13.30 10.59 -16.80
N GLY A 329 14.13 11.23 -15.97
CA GLY A 329 15.59 11.28 -16.10
C GLY A 329 16.37 10.01 -15.70
N LEU A 330 15.69 8.93 -15.30
CA LEU A 330 16.33 7.62 -15.05
C LEU A 330 16.62 6.85 -16.36
N GLU A 331 17.07 7.58 -17.38
CA GLU A 331 17.52 6.99 -18.63
C GLU A 331 18.79 6.17 -18.36
N ASN A 332 18.71 4.86 -18.63
CA ASN A 332 19.86 3.97 -18.59
C ASN A 332 20.88 4.41 -19.66
N GLU A 333 22.19 4.26 -19.41
CA GLU A 333 23.23 4.63 -20.39
C GLU A 333 23.03 3.91 -21.74
N GLU A 334 22.47 2.71 -21.69
CA GLU A 334 22.07 1.89 -22.84
C GLU A 334 20.98 2.56 -23.70
N GLU A 335 20.00 3.23 -23.08
CA GLU A 335 18.94 3.96 -23.78
C GLU A 335 19.52 5.17 -24.51
N ARG A 336 20.42 5.92 -23.84
CA ARG A 336 21.15 7.03 -24.47
C ARG A 336 22.01 6.56 -25.62
N PHE A 337 22.67 5.40 -25.47
CA PHE A 337 23.43 4.77 -26.53
C PHE A 337 22.53 4.39 -27.72
N LEU A 338 21.37 3.77 -27.47
CA LEU A 338 20.41 3.41 -28.51
C LEU A 338 19.83 4.63 -29.23
N GLN A 339 19.50 5.70 -28.51
CA GLN A 339 19.06 6.96 -29.11
C GLN A 339 20.16 7.57 -29.99
N SER A 340 21.42 7.56 -29.52
CA SER A 340 22.57 7.98 -30.33
C SER A 340 22.69 7.15 -31.62
N LYS A 341 22.53 5.82 -31.54
CA LYS A 341 22.53 4.94 -32.72
C LYS A 341 21.36 5.17 -33.65
N LYS A 342 20.17 5.43 -33.12
CA LYS A 342 18.96 5.78 -33.89
C LYS A 342 19.15 7.08 -34.66
N ILE A 343 19.75 8.10 -34.04
CA ILE A 343 20.08 9.36 -34.69
C ILE A 343 21.13 9.13 -35.80
N GLN A 344 22.17 8.33 -35.52
CA GLN A 344 23.17 7.96 -36.54
C GLN A 344 22.54 7.26 -37.74
N LEU A 345 21.65 6.27 -37.50
CA LEU A 345 20.93 5.55 -38.56
C LEU A 345 20.03 6.48 -39.38
N ARG A 346 19.26 7.36 -38.73
CA ARG A 346 18.42 8.35 -39.44
C ARG A 346 19.25 9.29 -40.30
N SER A 347 20.39 9.74 -39.81
CA SER A 347 21.32 10.58 -40.59
C SER A 347 21.87 9.82 -41.80
N LEU A 348 22.24 8.55 -41.64
CA LEU A 348 22.70 7.70 -42.74
C LEU A 348 21.60 7.49 -43.80
N LEU A 349 20.37 7.18 -43.38
CA LEU A 349 19.24 7.01 -44.28
C LEU A 349 18.93 8.30 -45.05
N SER A 350 18.91 9.44 -44.37
CA SER A 350 18.71 10.74 -45.03
C SER A 350 19.82 11.07 -46.05
N LYS A 351 21.07 10.70 -45.76
CA LYS A 351 22.17 10.84 -46.73
C LYS A 351 22.00 9.93 -47.94
N ILE A 352 21.55 8.69 -47.74
CA ILE A 352 21.28 7.76 -48.85
C ILE A 352 20.14 8.29 -49.72
N GLU A 353 19.05 8.77 -49.11
CA GLU A 353 17.95 9.40 -49.84
C GLU A 353 18.41 10.61 -50.66
N SER A 354 19.31 11.44 -50.11
CA SER A 354 19.86 12.59 -50.84
C SER A 354 20.79 12.25 -52.00
N VAL A 355 21.31 11.01 -52.05
CA VAL A 355 22.18 10.52 -53.15
C VAL A 355 21.38 9.78 -54.21
N LEU A 356 20.16 9.34 -53.89
CA LEU A 356 19.24 8.64 -54.81
C LEU A 356 18.27 9.57 -55.54
N GLN A 357 18.25 10.87 -55.19
CA GLN A 357 17.62 11.96 -55.97
C GLN A 357 18.66 12.61 -56.88
#